data_AF-A0A411AFD3-F1
#
_entry.id   AF-A0A411AFD3-F1
#
_cell.length_a   1.000
_cell.length_b   1.000
_cell.length_c   1.000
_cell.angle_alpha   90.00
_cell.angle_beta   90.00
_cell.angle_gamma   90.00
#
_symmetry.space_group_name_H-M   'P 1'
#
loop_
_entity.id
_entity.type
_entity.pdbx_description
1 polymer ?
#
loop_
_entity_poly.entity_id
_entity_poly.type
_entity_poly.pdbx_seq_one_letter_code
_entity_poly.pdbx_strand_id
1 'polypeptide(L)'
;PKLQAHAEKVFGLVRDSAIQLRAKGEVVLGDTTLSVIHVQKGVIDPHFVVVKEALLKTIKEATGDKWSEELNTAWEVAYDELATAIKKAMN
;
A
#
# COMPACT_ATOMS: atom_id res chain seq x y z
N PRO A 1 16.82 -1.36 -2.23
CA PRO A 1 16.65 0.12 -2.23
C PRO A 1 16.96 0.65 -0.82
N LYS A 2 17.37 1.92 -0.69
CA LYS A 2 17.44 2.58 0.62
C LYS A 2 16.02 2.86 1.12
N LEU A 3 15.85 3.05 2.44
CA LEU A 3 14.55 3.19 3.09
C LEU A 3 13.63 4.24 2.44
N GLN A 4 14.14 5.46 2.23
CA GLN A 4 13.35 6.55 1.64
C GLN A 4 12.83 6.21 0.23
N ALA A 5 13.72 5.72 -0.65
CA ALA A 5 13.34 5.34 -2.01
C ALA A 5 12.34 4.16 -2.04
N HIS A 6 12.35 3.30 -1.02
CA HIS A 6 11.34 2.26 -0.88
C HIS A 6 10.00 2.86 -0.41
N ALA A 7 10.00 3.76 0.57
CA ALA A 7 8.81 4.44 1.04
C ALA A 7 8.10 5.21 -0.09
N GLU A 8 8.83 5.96 -0.91
CA GLU A 8 8.27 6.67 -2.08
C GLU A 8 7.53 5.72 -3.03
N LYS A 9 8.08 4.52 -3.28
CA LYS A 9 7.41 3.49 -4.08
C LYS A 9 6.13 2.99 -3.43
N VAL A 10 6.15 2.75 -2.11
CA VAL A 10 4.97 2.29 -1.36
C VAL A 10 3.86 3.34 -1.45
N PHE A 11 4.15 4.62 -1.14
CA PHE A 11 3.16 5.70 -1.26
C PHE A 11 2.61 5.83 -2.67
N GLY A 12 3.49 5.76 -3.68
CA GLY A 12 3.09 5.81 -5.09
C GLY A 12 2.13 4.68 -5.47
N LEU A 13 2.48 3.44 -5.12
CA LEU A 13 1.66 2.26 -5.43
C LEU A 13 0.29 2.30 -4.73
N VAL A 14 0.21 2.78 -3.48
CA VAL A 14 -1.07 2.89 -2.77
C VAL A 14 -1.96 3.97 -3.40
N ARG A 15 -1.39 5.14 -3.72
CA ARG A 15 -2.12 6.18 -4.49
C ARG A 15 -2.64 5.62 -5.81
N ASP A 16 -1.79 4.89 -6.55
CA ASP A 16 -2.17 4.34 -7.84
C ASP A 16 -3.25 3.25 -7.70
N SER A 17 -3.26 2.52 -6.59
CA SER A 17 -4.32 1.57 -6.24
C SER A 17 -5.66 2.28 -6.00
N ALA A 18 -5.66 3.42 -5.30
CA ALA A 18 -6.86 4.25 -5.16
C ALA A 18 -7.39 4.75 -6.52
N ILE A 19 -6.48 5.14 -7.43
CA ILE A 19 -6.84 5.54 -8.80
C ILE A 19 -7.48 4.37 -9.56
N GLN A 20 -6.90 3.17 -9.46
CA GLN A 20 -7.44 1.96 -10.09
C GLN A 20 -8.82 1.60 -9.53
N LEU A 21 -9.01 1.61 -8.21
CA LEU A 21 -10.30 1.34 -7.58
C LEU A 21 -11.38 2.30 -8.07
N ARG A 22 -11.07 3.60 -8.13
CA ARG A 22 -12.01 4.60 -8.67
C ARG A 22 -12.36 4.33 -10.14
N ALA A 23 -11.39 3.92 -10.95
CA ALA A 23 -11.57 3.77 -12.40
C ALA A 23 -12.16 2.41 -12.81
N LYS A 24 -11.86 1.35 -12.07
CA LYS A 24 -12.09 -0.05 -12.47
C LYS A 24 -12.81 -0.89 -11.41
N GLY A 25 -12.84 -0.45 -10.16
CA GLY A 25 -13.39 -1.21 -9.04
C GLY A 25 -12.48 -2.33 -8.51
N GLU A 26 -11.26 -2.47 -9.04
CA GLU A 26 -10.29 -3.48 -8.61
C GLU A 26 -8.85 -2.96 -8.72
N VAL A 27 -7.93 -3.60 -8.00
CA VAL A 27 -6.48 -3.34 -8.09
C VAL A 27 -5.79 -4.52 -8.77
N VAL A 28 -5.10 -4.23 -9.87
CA VAL A 28 -4.30 -5.22 -10.61
C VAL A 28 -2.82 -4.84 -10.51
N LEU A 29 -1.97 -5.83 -10.22
CA LEU A 29 -0.53 -5.65 -10.27
C LEU A 29 -0.02 -5.69 -11.71
N GLY A 30 0.61 -4.60 -12.15
CA GLY A 30 1.28 -4.56 -13.44
C GLY A 30 2.64 -5.27 -13.47
N ASP A 31 3.30 -5.42 -12.31
CA ASP A 31 4.64 -6.02 -12.18
C ASP A 31 4.65 -7.08 -11.06
N THR A 32 4.77 -8.35 -11.46
CA THR A 32 4.83 -9.50 -10.54
C THR A 32 6.19 -9.64 -9.85
N THR A 33 7.22 -8.94 -10.34
CA THR A 33 8.55 -8.91 -9.71
C THR A 33 8.48 -8.38 -8.28
N LEU A 34 7.51 -7.50 -7.98
CA LEU A 34 7.26 -6.99 -6.64
C LEU A 34 7.02 -8.12 -5.65
N SER A 35 6.12 -9.05 -5.98
CA SER A 35 5.77 -10.18 -5.09
C SER A 35 6.94 -11.13 -4.90
N VAL A 36 7.70 -11.42 -5.97
CA VAL A 36 8.92 -12.24 -5.90
C VAL A 36 9.94 -11.63 -4.93
N ILE A 37 10.15 -10.31 -4.99
CA ILE A 37 11.06 -9.61 -4.08
C ILE A 37 10.56 -9.69 -2.63
N HIS A 38 9.25 -9.57 -2.39
CA HIS A 38 8.68 -9.67 -1.04
C HIS A 38 8.92 -11.07 -0.45
N VAL A 39 8.74 -12.14 -1.23
CA VAL A 39 9.07 -13.52 -0.81
C VAL A 39 10.57 -13.67 -0.53
N GLN A 40 11.43 -13.23 -1.43
CA GLN A 40 12.90 -13.29 -1.26
C GLN A 40 13.40 -12.54 -0.02
N LYS A 41 12.65 -11.52 0.44
CA LYS A 41 12.96 -10.73 1.63
C LYS A 41 12.29 -11.26 2.90
N GLY A 42 11.58 -12.39 2.83
CA GLY A 42 10.92 -13.01 3.99
C GLY A 42 9.73 -12.20 4.50
N VAL A 43 9.04 -11.46 3.64
CA VAL A 43 7.83 -10.74 4.03
C VAL A 43 6.70 -11.75 4.26
N ILE A 44 6.00 -11.59 5.38
CA ILE A 44 4.85 -12.40 5.79
C ILE A 44 3.65 -11.51 6.08
N ASP A 45 2.44 -12.09 6.13
CA ASP A 45 1.18 -11.37 6.34
C ASP A 45 1.20 -10.33 7.48
N PRO A 46 1.71 -10.62 8.68
CA PRO A 46 1.81 -9.63 9.76
C PRO A 46 2.59 -8.35 9.39
N HIS A 47 3.59 -8.43 8.51
CA HIS A 47 4.37 -7.25 8.10
C HIS A 47 3.51 -6.26 7.31
N PHE A 48 2.52 -6.72 6.53
CA PHE A 48 1.61 -5.83 5.82
C PHE A 48 0.73 -5.02 6.77
N VAL A 49 0.33 -5.60 7.91
CA VAL A 49 -0.45 -4.88 8.93
C VAL A 49 0.37 -3.74 9.55
N VAL A 50 1.62 -4.03 9.92
CA VAL A 50 2.52 -3.02 10.49
C VAL A 50 2.79 -1.87 9.51
N VAL A 51 2.98 -2.18 8.22
CA VAL A 51 3.17 -1.15 7.18
C VAL A 51 1.91 -0.31 6.97
N LYS A 52 0.71 -0.90 7.03
CA LYS A 52 -0.56 -0.16 6.96
C LYS A 52 -0.66 0.86 8.08
N GLU A 53 -0.43 0.44 9.31
CA GLU A 53 -0.50 1.32 10.48
C GLU A 53 0.50 2.48 10.37
N ALA A 54 1.74 2.18 9.98
CA ALA A 54 2.77 3.19 9.78
C ALA A 54 2.41 4.18 8.65
N LEU A 55 1.86 3.69 7.55
CA LEU A 55 1.41 4.49 6.41
C LEU A 55 0.31 5.48 6.84
N LEU A 56 -0.76 4.98 7.47
CA LEU A 56 -1.90 5.81 7.89
C LEU A 56 -1.49 6.85 8.93
N LYS A 57 -0.65 6.46 9.91
CA LYS A 57 -0.09 7.40 10.89
C LYS A 57 0.73 8.50 10.21
N THR A 58 1.56 8.14 9.23
CA THR A 58 2.38 9.11 8.48
C THR A 58 1.51 10.09 7.69
N ILE A 59 0.45 9.61 7.04
CA ILE A 59 -0.48 10.48 6.29
C ILE A 59 -1.22 11.42 7.25
N LYS A 60 -1.64 10.93 8.42
CA LYS A 60 -2.27 11.75 9.45
C LYS A 60 -1.36 12.88 9.91
N GLU A 61 -0.12 12.57 10.23
CA GLU A 61 0.89 13.57 10.62
C GLU A 61 1.16 14.57 9.49
N ALA A 62 1.26 14.11 8.24
CA ALA A 62 1.55 14.97 7.08
C ALA A 62 0.39 15.87 6.67
N THR A 63 -0.86 15.46 6.91
CA THR A 63 -2.06 16.19 6.50
C THR A 63 -2.59 17.13 7.57
N GLY A 64 -2.24 16.88 8.85
CA GLY A 64 -2.60 17.75 9.98
C GLY A 64 -4.10 18.01 10.01
N ASP A 65 -4.48 19.28 9.96
CA ASP A 65 -5.89 19.72 10.04
C ASP A 65 -6.76 19.25 8.87
N LYS A 66 -6.16 18.75 7.78
CA LYS A 66 -6.89 18.17 6.65
C LYS A 66 -7.22 16.68 6.83
N TRP A 67 -6.77 16.07 7.93
CA TRP A 67 -7.11 14.69 8.23
C TRP A 67 -8.61 14.53 8.48
N SER A 68 -9.20 13.47 7.92
CA SER A 68 -10.59 13.08 8.16
C SER A 68 -10.71 11.57 8.18
N GLU A 69 -11.80 11.06 8.77
CA GLU A 69 -12.10 9.63 8.72
C GLU A 69 -12.29 9.13 7.28
N GLU A 70 -12.87 9.96 6.41
CA GLU A 70 -12.99 9.64 4.97
C GLU A 70 -11.62 9.48 4.31
N LEU A 71 -10.67 10.38 4.61
CA LEU A 71 -9.30 10.27 4.09
C LEU A 71 -8.61 9.02 4.63
N ASN A 72 -8.77 8.71 5.92
CA ASN A 72 -8.25 7.49 6.53
C ASN A 72 -8.76 6.24 5.79
N THR A 73 -10.09 6.12 5.66
CA THR A 73 -10.72 4.98 5.00
C THR A 73 -10.28 4.86 3.54
N ALA A 74 -10.15 5.97 2.80
CA ALA A 74 -9.71 5.93 1.41
C ALA A 74 -8.30 5.35 1.25
N TRP A 75 -7.35 5.76 2.12
CA TRP A 75 -6.00 5.22 2.11
C TRP A 75 -5.92 3.78 2.63
N GLU A 76 -6.72 3.45 3.65
CA GLU A 76 -6.84 2.10 4.19
C GLU A 76 -7.32 1.11 3.13
N VAL A 77 -8.43 1.40 2.46
CA VAL A 77 -8.99 0.52 1.41
C VAL A 77 -8.01 0.37 0.24
N ALA A 78 -7.39 1.47 -0.20
CA ALA A 78 -6.41 1.41 -1.28
C ALA A 78 -5.18 0.55 -0.92
N TYR A 79 -4.73 0.61 0.33
CA TYR A 79 -3.63 -0.23 0.81
C TYR A 79 -4.04 -1.70 0.92
N ASP A 80 -5.21 -2.00 1.48
CA ASP A 80 -5.67 -3.37 1.68
C ASP A 80 -5.85 -4.12 0.36
N GLU A 81 -6.39 -3.46 -0.65
CA GLU A 81 -6.55 -4.03 -1.99
C GLU A 81 -5.20 -4.26 -2.68
N LEU A 82 -4.26 -3.32 -2.54
CA LEU A 82 -2.88 -3.50 -3.00
C LEU A 82 -2.20 -4.68 -2.31
N ALA A 83 -2.27 -4.74 -0.97
CA ALA A 83 -1.66 -5.81 -0.19
C ALA A 83 -2.28 -7.17 -0.54
N THR A 84 -3.59 -7.23 -0.76
CA THR A 84 -4.28 -8.43 -1.22
C THR A 84 -3.76 -8.89 -2.57
N ALA A 85 -3.60 -7.97 -3.53
CA ALA A 85 -3.05 -8.29 -4.84
C ALA A 85 -1.59 -8.79 -4.77
N ILE A 86 -0.75 -8.18 -3.92
CA ILE A 86 0.64 -8.61 -3.69
C ILE A 86 0.68 -10.01 -3.10
N LYS A 87 -0.02 -10.24 -1.99
CA LYS A 87 -0.08 -11.54 -1.30
C LYS A 87 -0.58 -12.65 -2.21
N LYS A 88 -1.59 -12.39 -3.04
CA LYS A 88 -2.09 -13.35 -4.02
C LYS A 88 -1.02 -13.80 -5.02
N ALA A 89 -0.10 -12.91 -5.38
CA ALA A 89 1.01 -13.19 -6.30
C ALA A 89 2.32 -13.60 -5.59
N MET A 90 2.34 -13.69 -4.26
CA MET A 90 3.47 -14.24 -3.49
C MET A 90 3.40 -15.77 -3.35
N ASN A 91 2.27 -16.37 -3.75
CA ASN A 91 2.01 -17.82 -3.71
C ASN A 91 2.32 -18.50 -5.05
#